data_AF-A0A7V9ELL4-F1
#
_entry.id   AF-A0A7V9ELL4-F1
#
_cell.length_a   1.000
_cell.length_b   1.000
_cell.length_c   1.000
_cell.angle_alpha   90.00
_cell.angle_beta   90.00
_cell.angle_gamma   90.00
#
_symmetry.space_group_name_H-M   'P 1'
#
loop_
_entity.id
_entity.type
_entity.pdbx_description
1 polymer ?
#
loop_
_entity_poly.entity_id
_entity_poly.type
_entity_poly.pdbx_seq_one_letter_code
_entity_poly.pdbx_strand_id
1 'polypeptide(L)'
;MAAWLLLATAGVALAATPQDLATDISTEIASPYCPGVTLHDCPSAAATDLRARITAWAEDGWGRARIMAKLSSEFGPGIRAVPPPGGSGTLAWLLPAGAVIAGAVVVAVLVPRWVRKNHDQAPTGATDRPLSPDERRRVEGELDAFRGAVRGDQWSQ
;
A
#
# COMPACT_ATOMS: atom_id res chain seq x y z
N MET A 1 13.19 21.58 -30.03
CA MET A 1 14.49 21.68 -29.33
C MET A 1 14.25 22.27 -27.96
N ALA A 2 14.12 21.43 -26.92
CA ALA A 2 14.14 21.87 -25.52
C ALA A 2 14.60 20.67 -24.68
N ALA A 3 15.92 20.54 -24.57
CA ALA A 3 16.57 19.52 -23.76
C ALA A 3 16.49 19.96 -22.30
N TRP A 4 15.60 19.32 -21.53
CA TRP A 4 15.55 19.48 -20.08
C TRP A 4 16.63 18.58 -19.47
N LEU A 5 17.76 19.20 -19.12
CA LEU A 5 18.77 18.62 -18.24
C LEU A 5 18.18 18.49 -16.84
N LEU A 6 17.71 17.30 -16.50
CA LEU A 6 17.45 16.92 -15.11
C LEU A 6 18.80 16.72 -14.43
N LEU A 7 19.18 17.69 -13.58
CA LEU A 7 20.26 17.56 -12.62
C LEU A 7 20.03 16.31 -11.75
N ALA A 8 20.90 15.32 -11.88
CA ALA A 8 20.98 14.22 -10.94
C ALA A 8 21.61 14.74 -9.64
N THR A 9 20.77 15.02 -8.64
CA THR A 9 21.22 15.20 -7.26
C THR A 9 21.73 13.86 -6.74
N ALA A 10 23.05 13.68 -6.71
CA ALA A 10 23.67 12.59 -5.99
C ALA A 10 23.39 12.78 -4.49
N GLY A 11 22.47 11.99 -3.94
CA GLY A 11 22.21 11.95 -2.51
C GLY A 11 23.47 11.47 -1.77
N VAL A 12 23.98 12.27 -0.85
CA VAL A 12 25.05 11.87 0.06
C VAL A 12 24.42 10.89 1.05
N ALA A 13 24.71 9.59 0.91
CA ALA A 13 24.30 8.61 1.92
C ALA A 13 25.11 8.87 3.19
N LEU A 14 24.47 9.32 4.27
CA LEU A 14 25.11 9.33 5.58
C LEU A 14 25.47 7.88 5.91
N ALA A 15 26.75 7.62 6.10
CA ALA A 15 27.21 6.32 6.58
C ALA A 15 26.63 6.11 7.98
N ALA A 16 25.73 5.13 8.12
CA ALA A 16 25.20 4.74 9.42
C ALA A 16 26.36 4.36 10.35
N THR A 17 26.34 4.88 11.58
CA THR A 17 27.41 4.59 12.55
C THR A 17 27.29 3.14 13.05
N PRO A 18 28.38 2.53 13.55
CA PRO A 18 28.32 1.23 14.22
C PRO A 18 27.27 1.17 15.34
N GLN A 19 27.09 2.28 16.05
CA GLN A 19 26.10 2.41 17.13
C GLN A 19 24.67 2.45 16.59
N ASP A 20 24.42 3.09 15.46
CA ASP A 20 23.12 3.06 14.77
C ASP A 20 22.79 1.62 14.34
N LEU A 21 23.77 0.91 13.76
CA LEU A 21 23.61 -0.49 13.37
C LEU A 21 23.26 -1.39 14.55
N ALA A 22 23.96 -1.22 15.68
CA ALA A 22 23.70 -2.00 16.89
C ALA A 22 22.31 -1.71 17.46
N THR A 23 21.89 -0.44 17.44
CA THR A 23 20.57 0.01 17.89
C THR A 23 19.48 -0.60 17.01
N ASP A 24 19.60 -0.50 15.70
CA ASP A 24 18.67 -1.10 14.73
C ASP A 24 18.53 -2.61 14.92
N ILE A 25 19.65 -3.32 15.10
CA ILE A 25 19.60 -4.76 15.31
C ILE A 25 18.86 -5.07 16.61
N SER A 26 19.08 -4.29 17.68
CA SER A 26 18.45 -4.52 18.98
C SER A 26 16.94 -4.30 18.99
N THR A 27 16.41 -3.42 18.12
CA THR A 27 14.97 -3.16 17.99
C THR A 27 14.27 -4.18 17.07
N GLU A 28 15.00 -4.79 16.13
CA GLU A 28 14.46 -5.81 15.21
C GLU A 28 14.37 -7.23 15.82
N ILE A 29 15.08 -7.49 16.92
CA ILE A 29 15.12 -8.80 17.57
C ILE A 29 14.29 -8.83 18.87
N ALA A 30 13.63 -9.95 19.11
CA ALA A 30 12.96 -10.26 20.36
C ALA A 30 14.01 -10.54 21.46
N SER A 31 13.73 -10.10 22.68
CA SER A 31 14.61 -10.41 23.81
C SER A 31 14.47 -11.90 24.20
N PRO A 32 15.58 -12.66 24.32
CA PRO A 32 15.55 -14.02 24.85
C PRO A 32 15.33 -14.05 26.37
N TYR A 33 15.42 -12.89 27.04
CA TYR A 33 15.35 -12.77 28.49
C TYR A 33 14.02 -12.20 28.98
N CYS A 34 13.31 -11.45 28.14
CA CYS A 34 12.06 -10.79 28.46
C CYS A 34 10.98 -11.16 27.41
N PRO A 35 9.89 -11.86 27.77
CA PRO A 35 8.86 -12.21 26.80
C PRO A 35 8.07 -10.97 26.34
N GLY A 36 7.81 -10.88 25.04
CA GLY A 36 6.93 -9.86 24.45
C GLY A 36 7.56 -8.48 24.24
N VAL A 37 8.87 -8.34 24.43
CA VAL A 37 9.60 -7.08 24.19
C VAL A 37 10.83 -7.30 23.33
N THR A 38 11.31 -6.23 22.68
CA THR A 38 12.54 -6.27 21.89
C THR A 38 13.77 -6.40 22.78
N LEU A 39 14.92 -6.77 22.21
CA LEU A 39 16.18 -6.69 22.95
C LEU A 39 16.42 -5.26 23.41
N HIS A 40 16.10 -4.23 22.61
CA HIS A 40 16.25 -2.83 22.98
C HIS A 40 15.51 -2.48 24.28
N ASP A 41 14.26 -2.93 24.44
CA ASP A 41 13.38 -2.51 25.54
C ASP A 41 13.53 -3.34 26.83
N CYS A 42 14.23 -4.48 26.80
CA CYS A 42 14.34 -5.38 27.96
C CYS A 42 15.28 -4.80 29.05
N PRO A 43 14.83 -4.53 30.28
CA PRO A 43 15.66 -3.89 31.32
C PRO A 43 16.67 -4.82 31.99
N SER A 44 16.78 -6.09 31.57
CA SER A 44 17.63 -7.07 32.24
C SER A 44 19.13 -6.82 31.99
N ALA A 45 19.97 -7.14 32.98
CA ALA A 45 21.42 -7.03 32.85
C ALA A 45 21.96 -7.87 31.67
N ALA A 46 21.44 -9.08 31.49
CA ALA A 46 21.81 -9.95 30.38
C ALA A 46 21.47 -9.35 29.01
N ALA A 47 20.36 -8.60 28.89
CA ALA A 47 20.03 -7.88 27.67
C ALA A 47 21.02 -6.74 27.41
N THR A 48 21.43 -6.02 28.44
CA THR A 48 22.44 -4.96 28.36
C THR A 48 23.79 -5.50 27.91
N ASP A 49 24.23 -6.64 28.47
CA ASP A 49 25.47 -7.30 28.05
C ASP A 49 25.40 -7.75 26.58
N LEU A 50 24.25 -8.27 26.15
CA LEU A 50 24.05 -8.67 24.75
C LEU A 50 24.07 -7.46 23.80
N ARG A 51 23.47 -6.32 24.17
CA ARG A 51 23.57 -5.08 23.38
C ARG A 51 25.01 -4.60 23.28
N ALA A 52 25.76 -4.61 24.39
CA ALA A 52 27.17 -4.23 24.38
C ALA A 52 28.01 -5.13 23.46
N ARG A 53 27.72 -6.45 23.44
CA ARG A 53 28.36 -7.39 22.49
C ARG A 53 28.02 -7.06 21.04
N ILE A 54 26.77 -6.73 20.74
CA ILE A 54 26.35 -6.35 19.39
C ILE A 54 27.05 -5.06 18.93
N THR A 55 27.16 -4.07 19.83
CA THR A 55 27.92 -2.84 19.57
C THR A 55 29.39 -3.13 19.29
N ALA A 56 30.03 -3.97 20.09
CA ALA A 56 31.42 -4.37 19.86
C ALA A 56 31.60 -5.04 18.50
N TRP A 57 30.69 -5.94 18.08
CA TRP A 57 30.75 -6.53 16.75
C TRP A 57 30.59 -5.51 15.63
N ALA A 58 29.71 -4.52 15.81
CA ALA A 58 29.54 -3.45 14.84
C ALA A 58 30.81 -2.58 14.74
N GLU A 59 31.45 -2.27 15.87
CA GLU A 59 32.71 -1.54 15.94
C GLU A 59 33.88 -2.33 15.31
N ASP A 60 33.86 -3.65 15.42
CA ASP A 60 34.78 -4.58 14.73
C ASP A 60 34.53 -4.67 13.20
N GLY A 61 33.59 -3.89 12.67
CA GLY A 61 33.26 -3.85 11.23
C GLY A 61 32.37 -4.99 10.76
N TRP A 62 31.67 -5.70 11.67
CA TRP A 62 30.72 -6.72 11.26
C TRP A 62 29.48 -6.08 10.61
N GLY A 63 29.15 -6.52 9.41
CA GLY A 63 27.90 -6.13 8.76
C GLY A 63 26.67 -6.76 9.41
N ARG A 64 25.51 -6.11 9.24
CA ARG A 64 24.19 -6.54 9.75
C ARG A 64 23.92 -8.04 9.57
N ALA A 65 24.10 -8.54 8.35
CA ALA A 65 23.80 -9.93 8.01
C ALA A 65 24.63 -10.92 8.84
N ARG A 66 25.90 -10.59 9.11
CA ARG A 66 26.81 -11.43 9.89
C ARG A 66 26.41 -11.46 11.36
N ILE A 67 26.10 -10.30 11.94
CA ILE A 67 25.63 -10.20 13.33
C ILE A 67 24.32 -10.97 13.51
N MET A 68 23.37 -10.78 12.60
CA MET A 68 22.07 -11.44 12.67
C MET A 68 22.16 -12.96 12.48
N ALA A 69 23.04 -13.44 11.60
CA ALA A 69 23.31 -14.86 11.44
C ALA A 69 23.93 -15.45 12.72
N LYS A 70 24.85 -14.72 13.36
CA LYS A 70 25.46 -15.11 14.63
C LYS A 70 24.41 -15.21 15.75
N LEU A 71 23.55 -14.21 15.89
CA LEU A 71 22.45 -14.22 16.86
C LEU A 71 21.46 -15.36 16.60
N SER A 72 21.09 -15.58 15.34
CA SER A 72 20.19 -16.68 14.95
C SER A 72 20.81 -18.05 15.24
N SER A 73 22.14 -18.18 15.14
CA SER A 73 22.86 -19.41 15.50
C SER A 73 22.93 -19.68 17.01
N GLU A 74 22.99 -18.62 17.84
CA GLU A 74 23.09 -18.75 19.30
C GLU A 74 21.71 -18.95 19.95
N PHE A 75 20.68 -18.23 19.48
CA PHE A 75 19.36 -18.17 20.13
C PHE A 75 18.24 -18.83 19.31
N GLY A 76 18.53 -19.30 18.10
CA GLY A 76 17.58 -19.96 17.22
C GLY A 76 16.81 -19.00 16.30
N PRO A 77 15.99 -19.55 15.37
CA PRO A 77 15.27 -18.77 14.35
C PRO A 77 14.18 -17.85 14.93
N GLY A 78 13.77 -18.06 16.20
CA GLY A 78 12.77 -17.25 16.90
C GLY A 78 13.28 -15.93 17.47
N ILE A 79 14.56 -15.60 17.31
CA ILE A 79 15.10 -14.34 17.85
C ILE A 79 14.66 -13.10 17.06
N ARG A 80 14.19 -13.23 15.82
CA ARG A 80 13.65 -12.08 15.08
C ARG A 80 12.24 -11.76 15.56
N ALA A 81 12.00 -10.52 15.99
CA ALA A 81 10.66 -10.02 16.31
C ALA A 81 9.83 -9.84 15.03
N VAL A 82 10.50 -9.54 13.90
CA VAL A 82 9.88 -9.40 12.59
C VAL A 82 10.22 -10.63 11.74
N PRO A 83 9.23 -11.40 11.25
CA PRO A 83 9.49 -12.47 10.29
C PRO A 83 10.25 -11.86 9.10
N PRO A 84 11.35 -12.49 8.62
CA PRO A 84 12.19 -11.89 7.60
C PRO A 84 11.34 -11.49 6.39
N PRO A 85 11.53 -10.30 5.80
CA PRO A 85 10.84 -9.90 4.55
C PRO A 85 11.28 -10.73 3.33
N GLY A 86 11.91 -11.90 3.55
CA GLY A 86 12.40 -12.80 2.53
C GLY A 86 11.31 -13.71 1.99
N GLY A 87 10.83 -13.36 0.79
CA GLY A 87 10.26 -14.31 -0.17
C GLY A 87 8.75 -14.55 -0.08
N SER A 88 8.19 -14.72 1.11
CA SER A 88 6.75 -15.03 1.24
C SER A 88 5.84 -13.81 1.21
N GLY A 89 6.32 -12.64 1.67
CA GLY A 89 5.54 -11.40 1.70
C GLY A 89 5.14 -10.93 0.29
N THR A 90 6.04 -11.06 -0.70
CA THR A 90 5.77 -10.63 -2.07
C THR A 90 4.79 -11.56 -2.78
N LEU A 91 4.92 -12.88 -2.60
CA LEU A 91 3.98 -13.84 -3.16
C LEU A 91 2.58 -13.71 -2.52
N ALA A 92 2.53 -13.39 -1.23
CA ALA A 92 1.28 -13.09 -0.53
C ALA A 92 0.59 -11.83 -1.09
N TRP A 93 1.32 -10.88 -1.67
CA TRP A 93 0.77 -9.69 -2.35
C TRP A 93 0.48 -9.91 -3.84
N LEU A 94 1.14 -10.87 -4.49
CA LEU A 94 0.82 -11.26 -5.87
C LEU A 94 -0.58 -11.89 -5.97
N LEU A 95 -1.01 -12.62 -4.95
CA LEU A 95 -2.36 -13.21 -4.91
C LEU A 95 -3.49 -12.14 -4.94
N PRO A 96 -3.53 -11.14 -4.04
CA PRO A 96 -4.54 -10.09 -4.09
C PRO A 96 -4.41 -9.21 -5.33
N ALA A 97 -3.19 -8.87 -5.76
CA ALA A 97 -2.99 -8.12 -7.01
C ALA A 97 -3.53 -8.89 -8.23
N GLY A 98 -3.24 -10.18 -8.31
CA GLY A 98 -3.74 -11.07 -9.37
C GLY A 98 -5.27 -11.19 -9.34
N ALA A 99 -5.89 -11.29 -8.17
CA ALA A 99 -7.34 -11.35 -8.03
C ALA A 99 -8.02 -10.07 -8.53
N VAL A 100 -7.46 -8.89 -8.22
CA VAL A 100 -7.99 -7.60 -8.71
C VAL A 100 -7.88 -7.51 -10.23
N ILE A 101 -6.72 -7.86 -10.80
CA ILE A 101 -6.52 -7.83 -12.25
C ILE A 101 -7.48 -8.82 -12.94
N ALA A 102 -7.61 -10.04 -12.44
CA ALA A 102 -8.52 -11.04 -12.99
C ALA A 102 -9.97 -10.57 -12.94
N GLY A 103 -10.41 -9.99 -11.82
CA GLY A 103 -11.75 -9.41 -11.68
C GLY A 103 -12.01 -8.28 -12.67
N ALA A 104 -11.04 -7.36 -12.83
CA ALA A 104 -11.15 -6.26 -13.79
C ALA A 104 -11.26 -6.76 -15.24
N VAL A 105 -10.50 -7.79 -15.61
CA VAL A 105 -10.59 -8.42 -16.94
C VAL A 105 -11.96 -9.09 -17.15
N VAL A 106 -12.48 -9.82 -16.15
CA VAL A 106 -13.82 -10.43 -16.23
C VAL A 106 -14.88 -9.36 -16.46
N VAL A 107 -14.87 -8.27 -15.69
CA VAL A 107 -15.82 -7.15 -15.85
C VAL A 107 -15.67 -6.51 -17.23
N ALA A 108 -14.44 -6.20 -17.65
CA ALA A 108 -14.16 -5.58 -18.93
C ALA A 108 -14.59 -6.44 -20.14
N VAL A 109 -14.63 -7.77 -20.00
CA VAL A 109 -15.07 -8.67 -21.07
C VAL A 109 -16.58 -8.94 -21.01
N LEU A 110 -17.12 -9.24 -19.83
CA LEU A 110 -18.51 -9.66 -19.69
C LEU A 110 -19.49 -8.49 -19.79
N VAL A 111 -19.19 -7.34 -19.17
CA VAL A 111 -20.11 -6.20 -19.12
C VAL A 111 -20.39 -5.64 -20.52
N PRO A 112 -19.40 -5.33 -21.38
CA PRO A 112 -19.70 -4.85 -22.73
C PRO A 112 -20.46 -5.87 -23.58
N ARG A 113 -20.24 -7.16 -23.34
CA ARG A 113 -20.92 -8.24 -24.06
C ARG A 113 -22.40 -8.33 -23.67
N TRP A 114 -22.73 -8.12 -22.40
CA TRP A 114 -24.11 -8.04 -21.92
C TRP A 114 -24.82 -6.76 -22.37
N VAL A 115 -24.14 -5.62 -22.29
CA VAL A 115 -24.69 -4.34 -22.75
C VAL A 115 -25.00 -4.37 -24.25
N ARG A 116 -24.10 -4.90 -25.08
CA ARG A 116 -24.33 -5.03 -26.54
C ARG A 116 -25.47 -6.00 -26.87
N LYS A 117 -25.54 -7.15 -26.20
CA LYS A 117 -26.64 -8.11 -26.42
C LYS A 117 -28.01 -7.53 -26.02
N ASN A 118 -28.06 -6.74 -24.95
CA ASN A 118 -29.29 -6.03 -24.59
C ASN A 118 -29.61 -4.89 -25.55
N HIS A 119 -28.62 -4.30 -26.23
CA HIS A 119 -28.87 -3.31 -27.29
C HIS A 119 -29.46 -3.96 -28.55
N ASP A 120 -29.04 -5.18 -28.88
CA ASP A 120 -29.60 -5.96 -30.00
C ASP A 120 -31.01 -6.51 -29.70
N GLN A 121 -31.37 -6.67 -28.42
CA GLN A 121 -32.68 -7.12 -27.94
C GLN A 121 -33.58 -5.98 -27.44
N ALA A 122 -33.06 -4.77 -27.27
CA ALA A 122 -33.87 -3.59 -27.04
C ALA A 122 -34.72 -3.38 -28.30
N PRO A 123 -36.04 -3.13 -28.17
CA PRO A 123 -36.83 -2.67 -29.30
C PRO A 123 -36.08 -1.47 -29.90
N THR A 124 -35.69 -1.56 -31.17
CA THR A 124 -34.86 -0.60 -31.93
C THR A 124 -35.53 0.78 -32.08
N GLY A 125 -36.48 1.13 -31.22
CA GLY A 125 -37.18 2.39 -31.21
C GLY A 125 -37.70 2.78 -29.84
N ALA A 126 -37.09 2.35 -28.72
CA ALA A 126 -37.43 2.89 -27.39
C ALA A 126 -36.49 4.02 -26.94
N THR A 127 -35.19 3.94 -27.27
CA THR A 127 -34.18 4.94 -26.88
C THR A 127 -33.83 5.96 -27.98
N ASP A 128 -34.06 5.62 -29.25
CA ASP A 128 -33.84 6.53 -30.39
C ASP A 128 -35.14 7.11 -30.98
N ARG A 129 -36.30 6.83 -30.36
CA ARG A 129 -37.54 7.44 -30.82
C ARG A 129 -37.47 8.94 -30.51
N PRO A 130 -37.59 9.83 -31.50
CA PRO A 130 -37.71 11.24 -31.22
C PRO A 130 -38.92 11.43 -30.31
N LEU A 131 -38.70 12.03 -29.13
CA LEU A 131 -39.76 12.39 -28.20
C LEU A 131 -40.88 13.10 -28.97
N SER A 132 -42.13 12.70 -28.72
CA SER A 132 -43.27 13.42 -29.28
C SER A 132 -43.28 14.87 -28.78
N PRO A 133 -43.88 15.81 -29.53
CA PRO A 133 -43.98 17.20 -29.10
C PRO A 133 -44.62 17.36 -27.71
N ASP A 134 -45.58 16.49 -27.35
CA ASP A 134 -46.22 16.47 -26.03
C ASP A 134 -45.28 16.00 -24.91
N GLU A 135 -44.51 14.93 -25.14
CA GLU A 135 -43.53 14.42 -24.17
C GLU A 135 -42.41 15.45 -23.92
N ARG A 136 -41.93 16.13 -24.97
CA ARG A 136 -40.92 17.19 -24.82
C ARG A 136 -41.43 18.34 -23.96
N ARG A 137 -42.64 18.83 -24.23
CA ARG A 137 -43.25 19.92 -23.44
C ARG A 137 -43.40 19.54 -21.98
N ARG A 138 -43.78 18.30 -21.69
CA ARG A 138 -43.92 17.82 -20.31
C ARG A 138 -42.58 17.75 -19.60
N VAL A 139 -41.56 17.15 -20.23
CA VAL A 139 -40.20 17.07 -19.67
C VAL A 139 -39.62 18.45 -19.46
N GLU A 140 -39.75 19.36 -20.44
CA GLU A 140 -39.28 20.75 -20.32
C GLU A 140 -39.96 21.49 -19.15
N GLY A 141 -41.27 21.31 -18.98
CA GLY A 141 -42.01 21.86 -17.84
C GLY A 141 -41.53 21.30 -16.49
N GLU A 142 -41.29 20.00 -16.40
CA GLU A 142 -40.74 19.35 -15.19
C GLU A 142 -39.30 19.83 -14.91
N LEU A 143 -38.48 20.02 -15.95
CA LEU A 143 -37.10 20.48 -15.85
C LEU A 143 -37.01 21.95 -15.41
N ASP A 144 -37.89 22.80 -15.92
CA ASP A 144 -37.94 24.22 -15.56
C ASP A 144 -38.51 24.43 -14.15
N ALA A 145 -39.47 23.60 -13.73
CA ALA A 145 -39.91 23.56 -12.34
C ALA A 145 -38.76 23.15 -11.41
N PHE A 146 -37.98 22.12 -11.77
CA PHE A 146 -36.85 21.67 -10.98
C PHE A 146 -35.73 22.72 -10.93
N ARG A 147 -35.40 23.34 -12.07
CA ARG A 147 -34.42 24.45 -12.14
C ARG A 147 -34.89 25.68 -11.39
N GLY A 148 -36.19 25.98 -11.40
CA GLY A 148 -36.78 27.07 -10.63
C GLY A 148 -36.67 26.84 -9.13
N ALA A 149 -36.96 25.61 -8.68
CA ALA A 149 -36.81 25.21 -7.29
C ALA A 149 -35.34 25.29 -6.82
N VAL A 150 -34.38 24.82 -7.63
CA VAL A 150 -32.92 24.86 -7.37
C VAL A 150 -32.28 26.25 -7.58
N ARG A 151 -33.02 27.21 -8.14
CA ARG A 151 -32.56 28.61 -8.27
C ARG A 151 -33.23 29.53 -7.24
N GLY A 152 -34.35 29.10 -6.65
CA GLY A 152 -35.09 29.82 -5.62
C GLY A 152 -34.53 29.63 -4.21
N ASP A 153 -33.68 28.63 -3.98
CA ASP A 153 -33.02 28.32 -2.70
C ASP A 153 -31.65 29.01 -2.52
N GLN A 154 -31.16 29.75 -3.51
CA GLN A 154 -29.88 30.47 -3.46
C GLN A 154 -29.97 32.00 -3.22
N TRP A 155 -31.16 32.56 -2.94
CA TRP A 155 -31.36 34.00 -2.66
C TRP A 155 -32.08 34.30 -1.34
N SER A 156 -31.70 33.60 -0.26
CA SER A 156 -32.17 33.92 1.10
C SER A 156 -31.09 33.67 2.17
N GLN A 157 -29.91 34.27 1.96
CA GLN A 157 -28.97 34.64 3.02
C GLN A 157 -28.69 36.13 2.89
#